data_AF-A0A4U9XNW6-F1
#
_entry.id   AF-A0A4U9XNW6-F1
#
_cell.length_a   1.000
_cell.length_b   1.000
_cell.length_c   1.000
_cell.angle_alpha   90.00
_cell.angle_beta   90.00
_cell.angle_gamma   90.00
#
_symmetry.space_group_name_H-M   'P 1'
#
loop_
_entity.id
_entity.type
_entity.pdbx_description
1 polymer ?
#
loop_
_entity_poly.entity_id
_entity_poly.type
_entity_poly.pdbx_seq_one_letter_code
_entity_poly.pdbx_strand_id
1 'polypeptide(L)'
;MEKEVIRDISRETYLNKPISSSYPWVQQEKINGQNLCSYAICHHGEVLAQVVYQAQYCLNGSASSYFEAYDEPRINAFVSDFVARTDYHGQIAFDFIDNGQAIYLLECNPRATSGLHLLSAGLRIEEAGISYTETGKLPVKSMGKGLYFLFGLQALGQGKIAELIRDKDAQKVY
;
A
#
# COMPACT_ATOMS: atom_id res chain seq x y z
N MET A 1 -2.98 10.54 -23.78
CA MET A 1 -2.61 11.65 -22.90
C MET A 1 -1.91 11.07 -21.69
N GLU A 2 -0.71 11.54 -21.42
CA GLU A 2 0.05 11.17 -20.22
C GLU A 2 -0.68 11.74 -18.99
N LYS A 3 -0.91 10.94 -17.95
CA LYS A 3 -1.54 11.41 -16.72
C LYS A 3 -0.54 12.28 -15.97
N GLU A 4 -0.79 13.58 -15.92
CA GLU A 4 0.08 14.53 -15.23
C GLU A 4 -0.35 14.69 -13.76
N VAL A 5 0.61 14.56 -12.84
CA VAL A 5 0.39 14.79 -11.40
C VAL A 5 1.05 16.11 -11.03
N ILE A 6 0.24 17.12 -10.70
CA ILE A 6 0.72 18.41 -10.21
C ILE A 6 0.89 18.31 -8.69
N ARG A 7 2.13 18.36 -8.21
CA ARG A 7 2.43 18.24 -6.77
C ARG A 7 2.39 19.58 -6.03
N ASP A 8 2.67 20.67 -6.75
CA ASP A 8 2.65 22.03 -6.22
C ASP A 8 1.78 22.89 -7.12
N ILE A 9 0.72 23.48 -6.54
CA ILE A 9 -0.21 24.34 -7.27
C ILE A 9 0.35 25.76 -7.27
N SER A 10 0.81 26.22 -8.43
CA SER A 10 1.08 27.64 -8.67
C SER A 10 0.04 28.22 -9.62
N ARG A 11 -0.13 29.55 -9.62
CA ARG A 11 -1.02 30.24 -10.56
C ARG A 11 -0.67 29.92 -12.01
N GLU A 12 0.62 29.80 -12.31
CA GLU A 12 1.12 29.43 -13.65
C GLU A 12 0.81 27.97 -13.99
N THR A 13 0.98 27.06 -13.04
CA THR A 13 0.70 25.63 -13.24
C THR A 13 -0.80 25.34 -13.41
N TYR A 14 -1.66 26.20 -12.86
CA TYR A 14 -3.12 26.09 -12.98
C TYR A 14 -3.67 26.66 -14.31
N LEU A 15 -3.21 27.83 -14.75
CA LEU A 15 -3.78 28.54 -15.90
C LEU A 15 -3.60 27.81 -17.24
N ASN A 16 -2.60 26.94 -17.32
CA ASN A 16 -2.27 26.20 -18.56
C ASN A 16 -2.84 24.77 -18.59
N LYS A 17 -3.72 24.39 -17.64
CA LYS A 17 -4.30 23.04 -17.60
C LYS A 17 -5.66 23.00 -18.29
N PRO A 18 -5.94 21.93 -19.06
CA PRO A 18 -7.24 21.73 -19.68
C PRO A 18 -8.23 21.26 -18.61
N ILE A 19 -8.69 22.18 -17.76
CA ILE A 19 -9.75 21.91 -16.78
C ILE A 19 -11.07 22.21 -17.46
N SER A 20 -11.86 21.16 -17.71
CA SER A 20 -13.17 21.27 -18.34
C SER A 20 -14.09 20.18 -17.82
N SER A 21 -15.37 20.24 -18.18
CA SER A 21 -16.30 19.14 -17.92
C SER A 21 -15.90 17.83 -18.62
N SER A 22 -15.23 17.92 -19.77
CA SER A 22 -14.70 16.77 -20.52
C SER A 22 -13.38 16.22 -19.96
N TYR A 23 -12.67 17.00 -19.14
CA TYR A 23 -11.45 16.61 -18.46
C TYR A 23 -11.43 17.19 -17.03
N PRO A 24 -12.25 16.63 -16.12
CA PRO A 24 -12.39 17.14 -14.77
C PRO A 24 -11.15 16.81 -13.93
N TRP A 25 -10.85 17.67 -12.97
CA TRP A 25 -9.77 17.48 -12.01
C TRP A 25 -10.33 17.36 -10.60
N VAL A 26 -9.67 16.56 -9.76
CA VAL A 26 -9.93 16.51 -8.33
C VAL A 26 -8.76 17.20 -7.63
N GLN A 27 -9.07 18.22 -6.83
CA GLN A 27 -8.11 18.84 -5.93
C GLN A 27 -8.30 18.28 -4.52
N GLN A 28 -7.19 17.92 -3.88
CA GLN A 28 -7.18 17.42 -2.50
C GLN A 28 -6.05 18.07 -1.71
N GLU A 29 -6.19 18.07 -0.39
CA GLU A 29 -5.12 18.47 0.51
C GLU A 29 -3.92 17.52 0.41
N LYS A 30 -2.70 18.06 0.54
CA LYS A 30 -1.48 17.27 0.63
C LYS A 30 -1.22 16.90 2.09
N ILE A 31 -1.51 15.65 2.43
CA ILE A 31 -1.31 15.10 3.77
C ILE A 31 0.12 14.55 3.85
N ASN A 32 0.83 14.88 4.93
CA ASN A 32 2.15 14.34 5.23
C ASN A 32 2.02 13.34 6.39
N GLY A 33 2.71 12.20 6.28
CA GLY A 33 2.66 11.16 7.30
C GLY A 33 3.29 9.86 6.81
N GLN A 34 3.08 8.80 7.58
CA GLN A 34 3.51 7.45 7.24
C GLN A 34 2.53 6.79 6.27
N ASN A 35 3.05 6.27 5.16
CA ASN A 35 2.25 5.51 4.20
C ASN A 35 2.02 4.09 4.73
N LEU A 36 0.76 3.70 4.85
CA LEU A 36 0.33 2.34 5.18
C LEU A 36 -0.58 1.81 4.08
N CYS A 37 -0.48 0.52 3.79
CA CYS A 37 -1.37 -0.16 2.87
C CYS A 37 -2.04 -1.31 3.62
N SER A 38 -3.27 -1.63 3.22
CA SER A 38 -3.95 -2.87 3.62
C SER A 38 -4.25 -3.71 2.40
N TYR A 39 -4.26 -5.03 2.59
CA TYR A 39 -4.77 -5.99 1.62
C TYR A 39 -5.57 -7.05 2.35
N ALA A 40 -6.73 -7.39 1.81
CA ALA A 40 -7.62 -8.39 2.35
C ALA A 40 -8.26 -9.27 1.27
N ILE A 41 -8.51 -10.52 1.64
CA ILE A 41 -9.35 -11.46 0.90
C ILE A 41 -10.63 -11.62 1.69
N CYS A 42 -11.76 -11.41 1.02
CA CYS A 42 -13.08 -11.33 1.62
C CYS A 42 -14.03 -12.33 0.98
N HIS A 43 -14.96 -12.86 1.76
CA HIS A 43 -15.98 -13.78 1.33
C HIS A 43 -17.34 -13.32 1.87
N HIS A 44 -18.16 -12.73 1.00
CA HIS A 44 -19.55 -12.34 1.30
C HIS A 44 -19.71 -11.64 2.66
N GLY A 45 -19.03 -10.49 2.81
CA GLY A 45 -19.11 -9.68 4.03
C GLY A 45 -18.19 -10.13 5.16
N GLU A 46 -17.41 -11.19 5.00
CA GLU A 46 -16.42 -11.65 5.97
C GLU A 46 -14.98 -11.47 5.46
N VAL A 47 -14.07 -11.06 6.34
CA VAL A 47 -12.63 -11.00 6.04
C VAL A 47 -12.00 -12.36 6.34
N LEU A 48 -11.49 -13.05 5.31
CA LEU A 48 -10.81 -14.35 5.45
C LEU A 48 -9.34 -14.20 5.82
N ALA A 49 -8.68 -13.19 5.26
CA ALA A 49 -7.28 -12.89 5.50
C ALA A 49 -7.04 -11.41 5.30
N GLN A 50 -6.24 -10.81 6.16
CA GLN A 50 -5.90 -9.39 6.07
C GLN A 50 -4.46 -9.16 6.52
N VAL A 51 -3.79 -8.21 5.88
CA VAL A 51 -2.51 -7.68 6.33
C VAL A 51 -2.49 -6.18 6.14
N VAL A 52 -1.99 -5.47 7.14
CA VAL A 52 -1.56 -4.08 7.02
C VAL A 52 -0.04 -4.09 6.93
N TYR A 53 0.52 -3.26 6.06
CA TYR A 53 1.95 -3.21 5.83
C TYR A 53 2.43 -1.81 5.48
N GLN A 54 3.69 -1.53 5.79
CA GLN A 54 4.34 -0.30 5.38
C GLN A 54 4.78 -0.38 3.92
N ALA A 55 4.43 0.65 3.15
CA ALA A 55 4.94 0.85 1.79
C ALA A 55 6.22 1.71 1.87
N GLN A 56 7.39 1.05 1.77
CA GLN A 56 8.69 1.73 1.78
C GLN A 56 9.47 1.49 0.48
N TYR A 57 10.46 2.35 0.23
CA TYR A 57 11.30 2.27 -0.98
C TYR A 57 10.44 2.30 -2.26
N CYS A 58 9.58 3.32 -2.37
CA CYS A 58 8.72 3.51 -3.53
C CYS A 58 9.51 4.11 -4.69
N LEU A 59 9.63 3.37 -5.80
CA LEU A 59 10.24 3.91 -7.01
C LEU A 59 9.35 5.03 -7.57
N ASN A 60 9.90 6.23 -7.74
CA ASN A 60 9.17 7.43 -8.19
C ASN A 60 7.94 7.80 -7.35
N GLY A 61 7.81 7.26 -6.13
CA GLY A 61 6.66 7.46 -5.25
C GLY A 61 5.42 6.66 -5.60
N SER A 62 5.53 5.58 -6.40
CA SER A 62 4.41 4.69 -6.73
C SER A 62 4.58 3.29 -6.14
N ALA A 63 5.34 2.42 -6.81
CA ALA A 63 5.46 1.02 -6.42
C ALA A 63 6.48 0.83 -5.29
N SER A 64 5.98 0.42 -4.12
CA SER A 64 6.81 -0.01 -2.99
C SER A 64 7.66 -1.23 -3.37
N SER A 65 8.90 -1.25 -2.91
CA SER A 65 9.85 -2.37 -3.11
C SER A 65 10.16 -3.12 -1.81
N TYR A 66 9.44 -2.79 -0.74
CA TYR A 66 9.60 -3.35 0.60
C TYR A 66 8.24 -3.43 1.30
N PHE A 67 7.97 -4.56 1.93
CA PHE A 67 6.70 -4.89 2.54
C PHE A 67 6.97 -5.53 3.89
N GLU A 68 6.68 -4.79 4.95
CA GLU A 68 6.76 -5.25 6.32
C GLU A 68 5.38 -5.16 6.94
N ALA A 69 4.92 -6.28 7.53
CA ALA A 69 3.66 -6.30 8.25
C ALA A 69 3.70 -5.28 9.40
N TYR A 70 2.62 -4.54 9.53
CA TYR A 70 2.48 -3.46 10.49
C TYR A 70 1.21 -3.68 11.29
N ASP A 71 1.31 -3.58 12.61
CA ASP A 71 0.15 -3.73 13.49
C ASP A 71 -0.57 -2.38 13.61
N GLU A 72 -1.70 -2.25 12.93
CA GLU A 72 -2.56 -1.08 13.01
C GLU A 72 -4.03 -1.48 13.16
N PRO A 73 -4.54 -1.60 14.40
CA PRO A 73 -5.87 -2.10 14.66
C PRO A 73 -6.98 -1.20 14.11
N ARG A 74 -6.73 0.12 13.94
CA ARG A 74 -7.72 1.05 13.37
C ARG A 74 -8.02 0.73 11.91
N ILE A 75 -7.00 0.34 11.14
CA ILE A 75 -7.15 -0.08 9.73
C ILE A 75 -7.83 -1.46 9.67
N ASN A 76 -7.48 -2.38 10.57
CA ASN A 76 -8.14 -3.69 10.65
C ASN A 76 -9.65 -3.55 10.90
N ALA A 77 -10.04 -2.70 11.85
CA ALA A 77 -11.43 -2.41 12.15
C ALA A 77 -12.14 -1.75 10.96
N PHE A 78 -11.51 -0.76 10.32
CA PHE A 78 -12.07 -0.10 9.13
C PHE A 78 -12.37 -1.09 7.99
N VAL A 79 -11.42 -1.98 7.65
CA VAL A 79 -11.60 -2.94 6.57
C VAL A 79 -12.70 -3.94 6.90
N SER A 80 -12.72 -4.47 8.13
CA SER A 80 -13.76 -5.39 8.60
C SER A 80 -15.16 -4.76 8.52
N ASP A 81 -15.30 -3.51 8.99
CA ASP A 81 -16.55 -2.76 8.93
C ASP A 81 -16.99 -2.46 7.49
N PHE A 82 -16.06 -2.06 6.62
CA PHE A 82 -16.34 -1.80 5.21
C PHE A 82 -16.86 -3.07 4.52
N VAL A 83 -16.16 -4.19 4.69
CA VAL A 83 -16.49 -5.47 4.06
C VAL A 83 -17.86 -5.95 4.52
N ALA A 84 -18.14 -5.92 5.83
CA ALA A 84 -19.43 -6.34 6.38
C ALA A 84 -20.58 -5.45 5.90
N ARG A 85 -20.41 -4.12 5.87
CA ARG A 85 -21.47 -3.18 5.46
C ARG A 85 -21.79 -3.21 3.96
N THR A 86 -20.85 -3.67 3.14
CA THR A 86 -20.99 -3.69 1.68
C THR A 86 -21.25 -5.08 1.13
N ASP A 87 -21.27 -6.12 1.99
CA ASP A 87 -21.31 -7.52 1.59
C ASP A 87 -20.20 -7.86 0.56
N TYR A 88 -19.00 -7.29 0.79
CA TYR A 88 -17.93 -7.36 -0.20
C TYR A 88 -17.41 -8.79 -0.37
N HIS A 89 -17.16 -9.19 -1.61
CA HIS A 89 -16.60 -10.49 -1.97
C HIS A 89 -15.42 -10.29 -2.94
N GLY A 90 -14.31 -10.98 -2.67
CA GLY A 90 -13.12 -10.95 -3.51
C GLY A 90 -11.91 -10.31 -2.82
N GLN A 91 -11.09 -9.61 -3.59
CA GLN A 91 -9.83 -9.03 -3.11
C GLN A 91 -9.96 -7.51 -3.03
N ILE A 92 -9.51 -6.94 -1.93
CA ILE A 92 -9.56 -5.50 -1.71
C ILE A 92 -8.30 -5.01 -1.03
N ALA A 93 -7.87 -3.82 -1.39
CA ALA A 93 -6.76 -3.13 -0.75
C ALA A 93 -7.09 -1.65 -0.59
N PHE A 94 -6.48 -1.03 0.40
CA PHE A 94 -6.64 0.38 0.67
C PHE A 94 -5.30 1.00 1.02
N ASP A 95 -5.08 2.22 0.55
CA ASP A 95 -3.91 3.00 0.88
C ASP A 95 -4.27 4.11 1.87
N PHE A 96 -3.39 4.32 2.84
CA PHE A 96 -3.58 5.24 3.94
C PHE A 96 -2.35 6.11 4.18
N ILE A 97 -2.58 7.28 4.79
CA ILE A 97 -1.55 8.07 5.46
C ILE A 97 -1.92 8.23 6.94
N ASP A 98 -1.02 7.84 7.84
CA ASP A 98 -1.08 8.19 9.25
C ASP A 98 -0.21 9.43 9.51
N ASN A 99 -0.82 10.55 9.88
CA ASN A 99 -0.10 11.79 10.20
C ASN A 99 0.31 11.90 11.68
N GLY A 100 0.08 10.85 12.48
CA GLY A 100 0.31 10.80 13.93
C GLY A 100 -0.89 11.27 14.78
N GLN A 101 -1.91 11.87 14.16
CA GLN A 101 -3.15 12.29 14.81
C GLN A 101 -4.36 11.51 14.29
N ALA A 102 -4.38 11.23 12.99
CA ALA A 102 -5.46 10.53 12.31
C ALA A 102 -4.92 9.69 11.14
N ILE A 103 -5.70 8.66 10.79
CA ILE A 103 -5.49 7.85 9.59
C ILE A 103 -6.42 8.36 8.50
N TYR A 104 -5.84 8.69 7.35
CA TYR A 104 -6.56 9.15 6.16
C TYR A 104 -6.56 8.05 5.11
N LEU A 105 -7.75 7.67 4.64
CA LEU A 105 -7.91 6.79 3.50
C LEU A 105 -7.67 7.58 2.20
N LEU A 106 -6.86 7.04 1.30
CA LEU A 106 -6.52 7.68 0.02
C LEU A 106 -7.23 7.02 -1.15
N GLU A 107 -7.11 5.70 -1.28
CA GLU A 107 -7.67 4.95 -2.40
C GLU A 107 -8.11 3.54 -2.01
N CYS A 108 -8.99 2.97 -2.84
CA CYS A 108 -9.43 1.59 -2.79
C CYS A 108 -9.03 0.89 -4.09
N ASN A 109 -8.40 -0.27 -3.96
CA ASN A 109 -7.97 -1.14 -5.05
C ASN A 109 -8.73 -2.48 -4.95
N PRO A 110 -9.84 -2.68 -5.68
CA PRO A 110 -10.62 -3.91 -5.67
C PRO A 110 -9.94 -5.02 -6.48
N ARG A 111 -8.70 -5.35 -6.13
CA ARG A 111 -7.81 -6.30 -6.82
C ARG A 111 -6.66 -6.74 -5.92
N ALA A 112 -5.89 -7.72 -6.38
CA ALA A 112 -4.61 -8.08 -5.77
C ALA A 112 -3.65 -6.87 -5.73
N THR A 113 -2.99 -6.71 -4.58
CA THR A 113 -1.85 -5.81 -4.38
C THR A 113 -0.73 -6.56 -3.65
N SER A 114 0.38 -5.88 -3.37
CA SER A 114 1.58 -6.51 -2.82
C SER A 114 1.40 -7.17 -1.45
N GLY A 115 0.34 -6.83 -0.70
CA GLY A 115 0.01 -7.54 0.54
C GLY A 115 -0.21 -9.05 0.34
N LEU A 116 -0.55 -9.48 -0.89
CA LEU A 116 -0.63 -10.89 -1.24
C LEU A 116 0.70 -11.63 -1.00
N HIS A 117 1.86 -10.99 -1.19
CA HIS A 117 3.17 -11.62 -0.92
C HIS A 117 3.40 -11.96 0.56
N LEU A 118 2.72 -11.24 1.45
CA LEU A 118 2.80 -11.47 2.90
C LEU A 118 1.86 -12.61 3.30
N LEU A 119 0.68 -12.69 2.68
CA LEU A 119 -0.34 -13.70 3.01
C LEU A 119 -0.16 -15.03 2.27
N SER A 120 0.57 -15.06 1.15
CA SER A 120 0.63 -16.22 0.24
C SER A 120 1.03 -17.54 0.89
N ALA A 121 1.86 -17.51 1.94
CA ALA A 121 2.28 -18.73 2.65
C ALA A 121 1.10 -19.45 3.34
N GLY A 122 0.13 -18.69 3.84
CA GLY A 122 -1.05 -19.18 4.53
C GLY A 122 -2.25 -19.45 3.63
N LEU A 123 -2.21 -19.00 2.37
CA LEU A 123 -3.33 -19.15 1.44
C LEU A 123 -3.35 -20.52 0.78
N ARG A 124 -4.54 -21.10 0.65
CA ARG A 124 -4.80 -22.34 -0.08
C ARG A 124 -6.01 -22.15 -0.99
N ILE A 125 -5.97 -22.84 -2.13
CA ILE A 125 -7.09 -22.95 -3.06
C ILE A 125 -7.57 -24.39 -2.99
N GLU A 126 -8.82 -24.55 -2.59
CA GLU A 126 -9.50 -25.82 -2.38
C GLU A 126 -10.77 -25.86 -3.24
N GLU A 127 -11.41 -27.03 -3.33
CA GLU A 127 -12.65 -27.20 -4.11
C GLU A 127 -13.78 -26.28 -3.61
N ALA A 128 -13.83 -26.03 -2.30
CA ALA A 128 -14.80 -25.15 -1.67
C ALA A 128 -14.46 -23.64 -1.77
N GLY A 129 -13.28 -23.29 -2.31
CA GLY A 129 -12.85 -21.91 -2.48
C GLY A 129 -11.47 -21.61 -1.90
N ILE A 130 -11.28 -20.37 -1.43
CA ILE A 130 -10.02 -19.92 -0.83
C ILE A 130 -10.11 -20.08 0.69
N SER A 131 -9.10 -20.72 1.29
CA SER A 131 -8.92 -20.77 2.73
C SER A 131 -7.61 -20.08 3.13
N TYR A 132 -7.55 -19.60 4.37
CA TYR A 132 -6.36 -19.00 4.94
C TYR A 132 -6.07 -19.60 6.31
N THR A 133 -4.81 -19.96 6.53
CA THR A 133 -4.30 -20.39 7.82
C THR A 133 -3.19 -19.43 8.24
N GLU A 134 -3.32 -18.84 9.44
CA GLU A 134 -2.27 -17.98 9.99
C GLU A 134 -0.94 -18.72 10.08
N THR A 135 0.10 -18.15 9.47
CA THR A 135 1.46 -18.71 9.48
C THR A 135 2.34 -17.93 10.44
N GLY A 136 2.00 -17.91 11.73
CA GLY A 136 2.80 -17.27 12.77
C GLY A 136 3.26 -15.85 12.39
N LYS A 137 4.56 -15.55 12.54
CA LYS A 137 5.11 -14.24 12.17
C LYS A 137 5.20 -14.09 10.64
N LEU A 138 4.52 -13.08 10.11
CA LEU A 138 4.59 -12.73 8.68
C LEU A 138 6.02 -12.33 8.28
N PRO A 139 6.49 -12.74 7.09
CA PRO A 139 7.82 -12.41 6.62
C PRO A 139 7.91 -10.94 6.20
N VAL A 140 9.09 -10.33 6.35
CA VAL A 140 9.41 -9.09 5.65
C VAL A 140 9.82 -9.44 4.22
N LYS A 141 9.22 -8.79 3.22
CA LYS A 141 9.48 -9.02 1.80
C LYS A 141 10.12 -7.79 1.14
N SER A 142 11.13 -7.98 0.30
CA SER A 142 11.73 -6.88 -0.46
C SER A 142 12.29 -7.30 -1.82
N MET A 143 12.76 -6.32 -2.60
CA MET A 143 13.55 -6.55 -3.83
C MET A 143 15.00 -7.01 -3.56
N GLY A 144 15.38 -7.21 -2.30
CA GLY A 144 16.72 -7.64 -1.89
C GLY A 144 17.82 -6.66 -2.29
N LYS A 145 18.93 -7.16 -2.84
CA LYS A 145 20.09 -6.34 -3.25
C LYS A 145 19.77 -5.27 -4.30
N GLY A 146 18.65 -5.38 -5.02
CA GLY A 146 18.17 -4.34 -5.95
C GLY A 146 17.86 -3.01 -5.25
N LEU A 147 17.52 -3.04 -3.95
CA LEU A 147 17.28 -1.82 -3.17
C LEU A 147 18.51 -0.91 -3.11
N TYR A 148 19.73 -1.45 -3.04
CA TYR A 148 20.94 -0.62 -3.05
C TYR A 148 21.13 0.13 -4.35
N PHE A 149 20.90 -0.55 -5.46
CA PHE A 149 21.06 0.05 -6.78
C PHE A 149 20.06 1.19 -6.98
N LEU A 150 18.83 1.01 -6.50
CA LEU A 150 17.75 1.98 -6.71
C LEU A 150 17.74 3.12 -5.68
N PHE A 151 18.09 2.83 -4.42
CA PHE A 151 17.87 3.76 -3.30
C PHE A 151 19.14 4.11 -2.52
N GLY A 152 20.33 3.60 -2.90
CA GLY A 152 21.57 3.82 -2.17
C GLY A 152 21.96 5.30 -2.03
N LEU A 153 21.92 6.05 -3.14
CA LEU A 153 22.22 7.49 -3.13
C LEU A 153 21.17 8.30 -2.34
N GLN A 154 19.89 7.94 -2.46
CA GLN A 154 18.81 8.58 -1.71
C GLN A 154 18.97 8.34 -0.20
N ALA A 155 19.25 7.10 0.20
CA ALA A 155 19.45 6.75 1.60
C ALA A 155 20.68 7.46 2.20
N LEU A 156 21.77 7.60 1.42
CA LEU A 156 22.94 8.39 1.84
C LEU A 156 22.55 9.86 2.09
N GLY A 157 21.85 10.48 1.14
CA GLY A 157 21.42 11.88 1.27
C GLY A 157 20.43 12.13 2.42
N GLN A 158 19.70 11.10 2.86
CA GLN A 158 18.73 11.17 3.96
C GLN A 158 19.28 10.65 5.30
N GLY A 159 20.54 10.19 5.35
CA GLY A 159 21.12 9.60 6.57
C GLY A 159 20.53 8.22 6.95
N LYS A 160 19.86 7.54 6.02
CA LYS A 160 19.11 6.27 6.24
C LYS A 160 19.85 5.02 5.77
N ILE A 161 21.19 5.07 5.67
CA ILE A 161 21.98 3.93 5.19
C ILE A 161 21.83 2.70 6.09
N ALA A 162 21.76 2.88 7.41
CA ALA A 162 21.60 1.76 8.34
C ALA A 162 20.26 1.03 8.15
N GLU A 163 19.17 1.77 7.90
CA GLU A 163 17.85 1.20 7.57
C GLU A 163 17.94 0.39 6.27
N LEU A 164 18.55 0.96 5.21
CA LEU A 164 18.73 0.26 3.94
C LEU A 164 19.57 -1.03 4.08
N ILE A 165 20.61 -1.02 4.91
CA ILE A 165 21.43 -2.20 5.19
C ILE A 165 20.61 -3.30 5.87
N ARG A 166 19.73 -2.95 6.82
CA ARG A 166 18.85 -3.91 7.48
C ARG A 166 17.84 -4.49 6.49
N ASP A 167 17.24 -3.63 5.67
CA ASP A 167 16.06 -3.95 4.87
C ASP A 167 16.38 -4.77 3.60
N LYS A 168 17.64 -4.75 3.14
CA LYS A 168 18.11 -5.57 2.01
C LYS A 168 18.06 -7.08 2.28
N ASP A 169 18.17 -7.46 3.56
CA ASP A 169 18.29 -8.87 3.98
C ASP A 169 16.91 -9.50 4.18
N ALA A 170 15.84 -8.73 3.96
CA ALA A 170 14.48 -9.25 3.86
C ALA A 170 14.34 -10.29 2.74
N GLN A 171 13.37 -11.19 2.90
CA GLN A 171 13.15 -12.26 1.93
C GLN A 171 12.71 -11.67 0.59
N LYS A 172 13.20 -12.24 -0.51
CA LYS A 172 12.83 -11.74 -1.84
C LYS A 172 11.34 -11.95 -2.13
N VAL A 173 10.74 -10.95 -2.77
CA VAL A 173 9.50 -11.10 -3.54
C VAL A 173 9.86 -11.92 -4.79
N TYR A 174 9.23 -13.09 -4.97
CA TYR A 174 9.29 -13.87 -6.21
C TYR A 174 7.90 -13.98 -6.80
#